data_AF-A0A4V1D221-F1
#
_entry.id   AF-A0A4V1D221-F1
#
_cell.length_a   1.000
_cell.length_b   1.000
_cell.length_c   1.000
_cell.angle_alpha   90.00
_cell.angle_beta   90.00
_cell.angle_gamma   90.00
#
_symmetry.space_group_name_H-M   'P 1'
#
loop_
_entity.id
_entity.type
_entity.pdbx_description
1 polymer ?
#
loop_
_entity_poly.entity_id
_entity_poly.type
_entity_poly.pdbx_seq_one_letter_code
_entity_poly.pdbx_strand_id
1 'polypeptide(L)'
;MEKVTAYRCQYCGKVYLRECACKKHEEMRCSQNPEIRPLCYSCQHYESSFDENEKESIEYWQSYGWDGSEYSYTKLFSPNRCKHPKKQCKLFNNVKLSAEMREGLSEAKYEPMPNRRSGGCGYYDAIPEHPYATKL
;
A
#
# COMPACT_ATOMS: atom_id res chain seq x y z
N MET A 1 23.37 -24.86 -20.83
CA MET A 1 22.57 -23.93 -20.02
C MET A 1 21.15 -23.96 -20.55
N GLU A 2 20.18 -24.32 -19.72
CA GLU A 2 18.76 -24.19 -20.10
C GLU A 2 18.38 -22.72 -20.18
N LYS A 3 17.67 -22.34 -21.24
CA LYS A 3 17.06 -21.01 -21.36
C LYS A 3 15.77 -21.02 -20.55
N VAL A 4 15.74 -20.27 -19.45
CA VAL A 4 14.51 -20.04 -18.68
C VAL A 4 13.84 -18.77 -19.19
N THR A 5 12.59 -18.87 -19.61
CA THR A 5 11.77 -17.68 -19.93
C THR A 5 11.42 -16.95 -18.64
N ALA A 6 11.74 -15.67 -18.60
CA ALA A 6 11.45 -14.81 -17.46
C ALA A 6 10.69 -13.56 -17.91
N TYR A 7 9.76 -13.12 -17.08
CA TYR A 7 8.89 -11.99 -17.33
C TYR A 7 9.33 -10.81 -16.48
N ARG A 8 9.57 -9.66 -17.10
CA ARG A 8 10.08 -8.45 -16.43
C ARG A 8 8.95 -7.44 -16.28
N CYS A 9 8.73 -6.98 -15.05
CA CYS A 9 7.78 -5.92 -14.76
C CYS A 9 8.16 -4.63 -15.49
N GLN A 10 7.23 -4.05 -16.25
CA GLN A 10 7.47 -2.85 -17.04
C GLN A 10 7.71 -1.58 -16.20
N TYR A 11 7.26 -1.58 -14.94
CA TYR A 11 7.35 -0.40 -14.07
C TYR A 11 8.59 -0.40 -13.16
N CYS A 12 8.94 -1.56 -12.57
CA CYS A 12 10.03 -1.64 -11.59
C CYS A 12 11.19 -2.53 -12.05
N GLY A 13 11.07 -3.22 -13.19
CA GLY A 13 12.10 -4.11 -13.70
C GLY A 13 12.27 -5.43 -12.94
N LYS A 14 11.46 -5.72 -11.92
CA LYS A 14 11.50 -7.00 -11.18
C LYS A 14 11.15 -8.16 -12.11
N VAL A 15 11.88 -9.26 -11.96
CA VAL A 15 11.75 -10.45 -12.81
C VAL A 15 10.93 -11.55 -12.10
N TYR A 16 10.10 -12.24 -12.87
CA TYR A 16 9.22 -13.31 -12.45
C TYR A 16 9.37 -14.53 -13.36
N LEU A 17 9.27 -15.73 -12.78
CA LEU A 17 9.31 -16.99 -13.54
C LEU A 17 7.98 -17.31 -14.24
N ARG A 18 6.89 -16.65 -13.85
CA ARG A 18 5.55 -16.87 -14.39
C ARG A 18 4.94 -15.55 -14.85
N GLU A 19 4.34 -15.54 -16.03
CA GLU A 19 3.66 -14.37 -16.60
C GLU A 19 2.55 -13.85 -15.69
N CYS A 20 1.69 -14.75 -15.21
CA CYS A 20 0.58 -14.39 -14.34
C CYS A 20 1.04 -13.72 -13.04
N ALA A 21 2.20 -14.10 -12.52
CA ALA A 21 2.79 -13.47 -11.33
C ALA A 21 3.33 -12.07 -11.65
N CYS A 22 3.93 -11.87 -12.83
CA CYS A 22 4.38 -10.56 -13.31
C CYS A 22 3.19 -9.61 -13.48
N LYS A 23 2.15 -10.05 -14.21
CA LYS A 23 0.94 -9.27 -14.45
C LYS A 23 0.21 -8.91 -13.15
N LYS A 24 0.03 -9.89 -12.25
CA LYS A 24 -0.53 -9.65 -10.90
C LYS A 24 0.27 -8.61 -10.12
N HIS A 25 1.60 -8.65 -10.24
CA HIS A 25 2.45 -7.67 -9.60
C HIS A 25 2.25 -6.27 -10.19
N GLU A 26 2.33 -6.13 -11.50
CA GLU A 26 2.13 -4.87 -12.21
C GLU A 26 0.79 -4.21 -11.87
N GLU A 27 -0.28 -4.99 -11.88
CA GLU A 27 -1.65 -4.49 -11.70
C GLU A 27 -1.99 -4.15 -10.27
N MET A 28 -1.42 -4.83 -9.27
CA MET A 28 -1.88 -4.73 -7.88
C MET A 28 -0.79 -4.51 -6.83
N ARG A 29 0.47 -4.82 -7.12
CA ARG A 29 1.55 -4.87 -6.10
C ARG A 29 2.75 -3.99 -6.43
N CYS A 30 2.80 -3.39 -7.60
CA CYS A 30 3.95 -2.62 -8.05
C CYS A 30 3.88 -1.18 -7.54
N SER A 31 4.74 -0.84 -6.59
CA SER A 31 4.83 0.53 -6.05
C SER A 31 5.41 1.55 -7.04
N GLN A 32 5.94 1.10 -8.19
CA GLN A 32 6.41 1.98 -9.26
C GLN A 32 5.36 2.21 -10.34
N ASN A 33 4.26 1.46 -10.33
CA ASN A 33 3.15 1.70 -11.25
C ASN A 33 2.41 2.99 -10.81
N PRO A 34 2.39 4.06 -11.65
CA PRO A 34 1.76 5.33 -11.30
C PRO A 34 0.27 5.22 -10.95
N GLU A 35 -0.43 4.20 -11.47
CA GLU A 35 -1.88 4.06 -11.27
C GLU A 35 -2.25 3.55 -9.87
N ILE A 36 -1.38 2.73 -9.27
CA ILE A 36 -1.63 2.12 -7.95
C ILE A 36 -0.68 2.61 -6.86
N ARG A 37 0.37 3.36 -7.23
CA ARG A 37 1.31 3.94 -6.27
C ARG A 37 0.55 4.91 -5.35
N PRO A 38 0.71 4.78 -4.02
CA PRO A 38 0.14 5.73 -3.07
C PRO A 38 0.63 7.16 -3.32
N LEU A 39 -0.30 8.09 -3.48
CA LEU A 39 0.00 9.50 -3.74
C LEU A 39 0.66 10.17 -2.54
N CYS A 40 0.27 9.78 -1.32
CA CYS A 40 0.71 10.39 -0.07
C CYS A 40 2.25 10.50 0.04
N TYR A 41 3.00 9.51 -0.45
CA TYR A 41 4.47 9.56 -0.42
C TYR A 41 5.10 10.73 -1.19
N SER A 42 4.32 11.41 -2.04
CA SER A 42 4.73 12.58 -2.81
C SER A 42 3.91 13.82 -2.47
N CYS A 43 3.23 13.82 -1.31
CA CYS A 43 2.36 14.89 -0.85
C CYS A 43 2.98 15.66 0.33
N GLN A 44 2.87 16.98 0.33
CA GLN A 44 3.35 17.87 1.41
C GLN A 44 2.74 17.55 2.78
N HIS A 45 1.52 17.02 2.80
CA HIS A 45 0.80 16.74 4.04
C HIS A 45 1.11 15.36 4.64
N TYR A 46 1.97 14.56 4.01
CA TYR A 46 2.29 13.23 4.48
C TYR A 46 3.32 13.26 5.61
N GLU A 47 3.04 12.52 6.67
CA GLU A 47 3.99 12.23 7.73
C GLU A 47 4.07 10.71 7.96
N SER A 48 5.29 10.20 8.07
CA SER A 48 5.58 8.87 8.63
C SER A 48 6.01 9.01 10.08
N SER A 49 5.45 8.19 10.98
CA SER A 49 6.05 7.98 12.30
C SER A 49 7.08 6.86 12.25
N PHE A 50 8.26 7.11 12.79
CA PHE A 50 9.30 6.10 13.00
C PHE A 50 9.51 5.79 14.49
N ASP A 51 8.70 6.38 15.36
CA ASP A 51 8.79 6.14 16.80
C ASP A 51 8.20 4.75 17.12
N GLU A 52 9.01 3.90 17.73
CA GLU A 52 8.60 2.58 18.19
C GLU A 52 7.47 2.66 19.21
N ASN A 53 7.40 3.73 20.00
CA ASN A 53 6.36 3.95 21.00
C ASN A 53 5.02 4.38 20.38
N GLU A 54 5.04 4.88 19.15
CA GLU A 54 3.83 5.24 18.42
C GLU A 54 3.28 4.09 17.57
N LYS A 55 3.94 2.93 17.56
CA LYS A 55 3.43 1.76 16.85
C LYS A 55 2.14 1.28 17.47
N GLU A 56 1.17 1.00 16.60
CA GLU A 56 -0.12 0.46 17.00
C GLU A 56 -0.18 -1.03 16.70
N SER A 57 -0.73 -1.80 17.65
CA SER A 57 -0.99 -3.22 17.47
C SER A 57 -2.30 -3.42 16.72
N ILE A 58 -2.23 -4.02 15.53
CA ILE A 58 -3.39 -4.28 14.68
C ILE A 58 -3.69 -5.77 14.72
N GLU A 59 -4.86 -6.13 15.22
CA GLU A 59 -5.40 -7.48 15.14
C GLU A 59 -6.20 -7.63 13.83
N TYR A 60 -6.05 -8.76 13.15
CA TYR A 60 -6.83 -9.10 11.97
C TYR A 60 -7.05 -10.61 11.91
N TRP A 61 -8.18 -11.02 11.34
CA TRP A 61 -8.58 -12.42 11.27
C TRP A 61 -8.32 -13.00 9.90
N GLN A 62 -7.85 -14.24 9.85
CA GLN A 62 -7.66 -14.95 8.59
C GLN A 62 -8.25 -16.36 8.71
N SER A 63 -9.05 -16.72 7.71
CA SER A 63 -9.57 -18.08 7.56
C SER A 63 -8.60 -18.95 6.78
N TYR A 64 -8.37 -20.16 7.27
CA TYR A 64 -7.58 -21.18 6.61
C TYR A 64 -8.38 -22.47 6.48
N GLY A 65 -8.01 -23.28 5.47
CA GLY A 65 -8.51 -24.64 5.35
C GLY A 65 -9.92 -24.75 4.76
N TRP A 66 -10.37 -26.00 4.60
CA TRP A 66 -11.70 -26.35 4.12
C TRP A 66 -12.73 -26.36 5.25
N ASP A 67 -12.26 -26.41 6.49
CA ASP A 67 -13.04 -26.42 7.73
C ASP A 67 -13.44 -25.01 8.20
N GLY A 68 -12.88 -23.97 7.56
CA GLY A 68 -13.24 -22.58 7.83
C GLY A 68 -12.72 -22.05 9.17
N SER A 69 -11.69 -22.70 9.73
CA SER A 69 -11.09 -22.27 10.99
C SER A 69 -10.51 -20.86 10.85
N GLU A 70 -10.90 -19.97 11.77
CA GLU A 70 -10.45 -18.58 11.84
C GLU A 70 -9.34 -18.41 12.89
N TYR A 71 -8.30 -17.68 12.53
CA TYR A 71 -7.19 -17.37 13.41
C TYR A 71 -6.97 -15.86 13.44
N SER A 72 -6.81 -15.30 14.64
CA SER A 72 -6.37 -13.91 14.77
C SER A 72 -4.85 -13.81 14.71
N TYR A 73 -4.40 -12.75 14.06
CA TYR A 73 -3.00 -12.39 13.94
C TYR A 73 -2.84 -10.95 14.42
N THR A 74 -1.69 -10.68 15.02
CA THR A 74 -1.35 -9.34 15.49
C THR A 74 -0.11 -8.84 14.76
N LYS A 75 -0.17 -7.60 14.29
CA LYS A 75 0.97 -6.94 13.65
C LYS A 75 1.13 -5.51 14.15
N LEU A 76 2.36 -5.16 14.54
CA LEU A 76 2.71 -3.78 14.83
C LEU A 76 2.79 -2.95 13.55
N PHE A 77 2.14 -1.79 13.57
CA PHE A 77 2.08 -0.87 12.45
C PHE A 77 2.58 0.50 12.87
N SER A 78 3.56 1.03 12.13
CA SER A 78 3.96 2.44 12.28
C SER A 78 2.93 3.32 11.57
N PRO A 79 2.31 4.28 12.28
CA PRO A 79 1.27 5.09 11.69
C PRO A 79 1.86 6.03 10.64
N ASN A 80 1.32 5.94 9.42
CA ASN A 80 1.40 7.04 8.48
C ASN A 80 0.24 7.99 8.75
N ARG A 81 0.43 9.29 8.51
CA ARG A 81 -0.56 10.31 8.82
C ARG A 81 -0.70 11.30 7.66
N CYS A 82 -1.92 11.80 7.47
CA CYS A 82 -2.18 13.02 6.73
C CYS A 82 -2.31 14.18 7.72
N LYS A 83 -1.56 15.25 7.52
CA LYS A 83 -1.62 16.47 8.34
C LYS A 83 -2.45 17.60 7.73
N HIS A 84 -3.13 17.34 6.61
CA HIS A 84 -3.96 18.37 6.00
C HIS A 84 -5.06 18.79 7.01
N PRO A 85 -5.26 20.09 7.27
CA PRO A 85 -6.16 20.56 8.35
C PRO A 85 -7.58 19.99 8.29
N LYS A 86 -8.09 19.71 7.08
CA LYS A 86 -9.44 19.16 6.83
C LYS A 86 -9.50 17.63 6.69
N LYS A 87 -8.37 16.93 6.76
CA LYS A 87 -8.27 15.47 6.55
C LYS A 87 -7.16 14.87 7.41
N GLN A 88 -7.19 15.16 8.70
CA GLN A 88 -6.25 14.54 9.63
C GLN A 88 -6.66 13.09 9.84
N CYS A 89 -5.88 12.14 9.33
CA CYS A 89 -6.20 10.72 9.41
C CYS A 89 -4.95 9.85 9.47
N LYS A 90 -5.11 8.62 9.98
CA LYS A 90 -4.11 7.56 9.90
C LYS A 90 -4.21 6.89 8.54
N LEU A 91 -3.08 6.52 7.96
CA LEU A 91 -2.97 6.04 6.60
C LEU A 91 -2.23 4.70 6.54
N PHE A 92 -2.58 3.85 5.58
CA PHE A 92 -1.79 2.66 5.26
C PHE A 92 -1.54 2.50 3.77
N ASN A 93 -0.39 1.91 3.43
CA ASN A 93 -0.07 1.53 2.07
C ASN A 93 -0.82 0.24 1.70
N ASN A 94 -1.79 0.35 0.82
CA ASN A 94 -2.66 -0.75 0.38
C ASN A 94 -2.01 -1.71 -0.63
N VAL A 95 -0.86 -1.38 -1.22
CA VAL A 95 -0.25 -2.15 -2.31
C VAL A 95 0.30 -3.49 -1.85
N LYS A 96 0.84 -3.58 -0.62
CA LYS A 96 1.54 -4.78 -0.12
C LYS A 96 0.79 -5.57 0.96
N LEU A 97 -0.47 -5.23 1.22
CA LEU A 97 -1.27 -5.85 2.28
C LEU A 97 -2.24 -6.90 1.74
N SER A 98 -2.64 -7.85 2.58
CA SER A 98 -3.70 -8.82 2.26
C SER A 98 -5.08 -8.13 2.32
N ALA A 99 -6.17 -8.85 2.05
CA ALA A 99 -7.51 -8.27 2.21
C ALA A 99 -7.85 -8.11 3.70
N GLU A 100 -7.59 -9.16 4.46
CA GLU A 100 -7.80 -9.30 5.89
C GLU A 100 -7.05 -8.23 6.68
N MET A 101 -5.77 -8.00 6.35
CA MET A 101 -4.99 -6.94 7.00
C MET A 101 -5.56 -5.54 6.70
N ARG A 102 -6.12 -5.31 5.49
CA ARG A 102 -6.74 -4.02 5.14
C ARG A 102 -8.03 -3.79 5.90
N GLU A 103 -8.79 -4.86 6.15
CA GLU A 103 -9.98 -4.83 6.99
C GLU A 103 -9.62 -4.49 8.43
N GLY A 104 -8.70 -5.23 9.06
CA GLY A 104 -8.27 -4.94 10.44
C GLY A 104 -7.69 -3.52 10.61
N LEU A 105 -6.97 -3.00 9.61
CA LEU A 105 -6.52 -1.60 9.60
C LEU A 105 -7.70 -0.61 9.51
N SER A 106 -8.73 -0.93 8.73
CA SER A 106 -9.91 -0.08 8.58
C SER A 106 -10.73 -0.04 9.87
N GLU A 107 -10.89 -1.19 10.54
CA GLU A 107 -11.48 -1.28 11.88
C GLU A 107 -10.68 -0.47 12.91
N ALA A 108 -9.35 -0.48 12.81
CA ALA A 108 -8.44 0.35 13.58
C ALA A 108 -8.40 1.84 13.16
N LYS A 109 -9.35 2.28 12.32
CA LYS A 109 -9.53 3.66 11.83
C LYS A 109 -8.35 4.19 11.00
N TYR A 110 -7.66 3.32 10.28
CA TYR A 110 -6.75 3.75 9.22
C TYR A 110 -7.48 3.81 7.88
N GLU A 111 -7.11 4.79 7.06
CA GLU A 111 -7.58 4.91 5.68
C GLU A 111 -6.53 4.36 4.70
N PRO A 112 -6.95 3.72 3.59
CA PRO A 112 -6.01 3.38 2.52
C PRO A 112 -5.47 4.66 1.90
N MET A 113 -4.16 4.71 1.68
CA MET A 113 -3.57 5.82 0.94
C MET A 113 -4.16 5.88 -0.47
N PRO A 114 -4.69 7.04 -0.90
CA PRO A 114 -5.27 7.20 -2.23
C PRO A 114 -4.22 7.04 -3.32
N ASN A 115 -4.65 6.52 -4.45
CA ASN A 115 -3.90 6.43 -5.70
C ASN A 115 -4.79 6.87 -6.87
N ARG A 116 -4.25 6.92 -8.10
CA ARG A 116 -5.03 7.35 -9.27
C ARG A 116 -6.24 6.44 -9.52
N ARG A 117 -6.05 5.13 -9.37
CA ARG A 117 -7.13 4.14 -9.51
C ARG A 117 -8.27 4.33 -8.51
N SER A 118 -7.97 4.81 -7.30
CA SER A 118 -8.97 5.12 -6.29
C SER A 118 -9.59 6.52 -6.42
N GLY A 119 -9.32 7.26 -7.50
CA GLY A 119 -9.81 8.63 -7.71
C GLY A 119 -8.97 9.73 -7.05
N GLY A 120 -7.79 9.39 -6.51
CA GLY A 120 -6.87 10.37 -5.92
C GLY A 120 -7.31 10.94 -4.57
N CYS A 121 -6.80 12.13 -4.22
CA CYS A 121 -7.14 12.85 -2.99
C CYS A 121 -7.40 14.32 -3.32
N GLY A 122 -8.56 14.85 -2.92
CA GLY A 122 -8.90 16.27 -3.13
C GLY A 122 -8.04 17.27 -2.32
N TYR A 123 -7.19 16.76 -1.43
CA TYR A 123 -6.21 17.55 -0.65
C TYR A 123 -4.77 17.20 -1.01
N TYR A 124 -4.55 16.56 -2.17
CA TYR A 124 -3.20 16.26 -2.60
C TYR A 124 -2.47 17.56 -2.96
N ASP A 125 -1.33 17.78 -2.32
CA ASP A 125 -0.43 18.89 -2.62
C ASP A 125 0.94 18.32 -2.89
N ALA A 126 1.40 18.41 -4.15
CA ALA A 126 2.63 17.77 -4.59
C ALA A 126 3.87 18.38 -3.90
N ILE A 127 4.81 17.53 -3.48
CA ILE A 127 6.14 18.00 -3.11
C ILE A 127 6.85 18.46 -4.41
N PRO A 128 7.29 19.74 -4.50
CA PRO A 128 8.02 20.23 -5.66
C PRO A 128 9.24 19.37 -5.98
N GLU A 129 9.50 19.15 -7.27
CA GLU A 129 10.63 18.36 -7.78
C GLU A 129 10.70 16.89 -7.32
N HIS A 130 9.69 16.38 -6.60
CA HIS A 130 9.67 14.98 -6.22
C HIS A 130 9.45 14.10 -7.48
N PRO A 131 10.28 13.07 -7.73
CA PRO A 131 10.27 12.31 -8.99
C PRO A 131 8.97 11.55 -9.25
N TYR A 132 8.16 11.41 -8.20
CA TYR A 132 6.89 10.71 -8.22
C TYR A 132 5.67 11.61 -7.97
N ALA A 133 5.89 12.92 -7.83
CA ALA A 133 4.81 13.89 -7.75
C ALA A 133 3.92 13.78 -8.98
N THR A 134 2.61 13.79 -8.76
CA THR A 134 1.63 13.81 -9.83
C THR A 134 1.06 15.21 -9.96
N LYS A 135 1.00 15.77 -11.17
CA LYS A 135 0.11 16.91 -11.42
C LYS A 135 -1.29 16.33 -11.61
N LEU A 136 -2.13 16.42 -10.57
CA LEU A 136 -3.53 16.02 -10.62
C LEU A 136 -4.38 17.13 -11.23
#